data_AF-A0A843LTP8-F1
#
_entry.id   AF-A0A843LTP8-F1
#
_cell.length_a   1.000
_cell.length_b   1.000
_cell.length_c   1.000
_cell.angle_alpha   90.00
_cell.angle_beta   90.00
_cell.angle_gamma   90.00
#
_symmetry.space_group_name_H-M   'P 1'
#
loop_
_entity.id
_entity.type
_entity.pdbx_description
1 polymer ?
#
loop_
_entity_poly.entity_id
_entity_poly.type
_entity_poly.pdbx_seq_one_letter_code
_entity_poly.pdbx_strand_id
1 'polypeptide(L)' 'HKPNIDLISDEEIAKNIERILVHKQSLSAKSLPKEVSRNFGFKSTSKKTANKINSVLDLMIADNRVKLDNDIVELK' A
#
# COMPACT_ATOMS: atom_id res chain seq x y z
N HIS A 1 -20.43 -3.90 -8.67
CA HIS A 1 -19.69 -4.51 -7.56
C HIS A 1 -18.92 -3.42 -6.81
N LYS A 2 -19.02 -3.35 -5.48
CA LYS A 2 -18.26 -2.41 -4.65
C LYS A 2 -17.04 -3.16 -4.09
N PRO A 3 -15.81 -2.68 -4.29
CA PRO A 3 -14.63 -3.37 -3.75
C PRO A 3 -14.68 -3.35 -2.22
N ASN A 4 -14.24 -4.45 -1.60
CA ASN A 4 -14.18 -4.62 -0.15
C ASN A 4 -12.75 -4.99 0.26
N ILE A 5 -12.15 -4.19 1.14
CA ILE A 5 -10.76 -4.37 1.56
C ILE A 5 -10.58 -5.61 2.44
N ASP A 6 -11.66 -6.06 3.11
CA ASP A 6 -11.62 -7.27 3.94
C ASP A 6 -11.51 -8.56 3.11
N LEU A 7 -11.84 -8.50 1.81
CA LEU A 7 -11.74 -9.63 0.89
C LEU A 7 -10.38 -9.67 0.17
N ILE A 8 -9.52 -8.68 0.41
CA ILE A 8 -8.19 -8.58 -0.19
C ILE A 8 -7.19 -9.01 0.87
N SER A 9 -6.39 -10.01 0.53
CA SER A 9 -5.37 -10.53 1.44
C SER A 9 -4.22 -9.55 1.64
N ASP A 10 -3.53 -9.69 2.78
CA ASP A 10 -2.35 -8.88 3.07
C ASP A 10 -1.24 -9.10 2.04
N GLU A 11 -1.11 -10.31 1.52
CA GLU A 11 -0.18 -10.64 0.44
C GLU A 11 -0.50 -9.92 -0.87
N GLU A 12 -1.77 -9.81 -1.25
CA GLU A 12 -2.19 -9.07 -2.44
C GLU A 12 -1.90 -7.58 -2.28
N ILE A 13 -2.17 -7.02 -1.09
CA ILE A 13 -1.84 -5.63 -0.78
C ILE A 13 -0.33 -5.42 -0.87
N ALA A 14 0.49 -6.31 -0.29
CA ALA A 14 1.94 -6.22 -0.34
C ALA A 14 2.47 -6.27 -1.78
N LYS A 15 2.01 -7.23 -2.59
CA LYS A 15 2.38 -7.33 -4.02
C LYS A 15 2.03 -6.07 -4.80
N ASN A 16 0.91 -5.43 -4.46
CA ASN A 16 0.49 -4.19 -5.09
C ASN A 16 1.37 -3.00 -4.68
N ILE A 17 1.71 -2.90 -3.39
CA ILE A 17 2.68 -1.91 -2.88
C ILE A 17 4.01 -2.07 -3.61
N GLU A 18 4.56 -3.29 -3.69
CA GLU A 18 5.81 -3.56 -4.41
C GLU A 18 5.70 -3.14 -5.87
N ARG A 19 4.62 -3.52 -6.56
CA ARG A 19 4.41 -3.14 -7.96
C ARG A 19 4.38 -1.62 -8.16
N ILE A 20 3.74 -0.88 -7.26
CA ILE A 20 3.72 0.59 -7.31
C ILE A 20 5.13 1.15 -7.15
N LEU A 21 5.88 0.65 -6.18
CA LEU A 21 7.24 1.10 -5.91
C LEU A 21 8.22 0.74 -7.03
N VAL A 22 8.08 -0.43 -7.68
CA VAL A 22 8.86 -0.80 -8.88
C VAL A 22 8.63 0.19 -10.02
N HIS A 23 7.38 0.62 -10.25
CA HIS A 23 7.07 1.52 -11.37
C HIS A 23 7.36 2.99 -11.08
N LYS A 24 7.17 3.45 -9.84
CA LYS A 24 7.31 4.86 -9.46
C LYS A 24 8.64 5.20 -8.79
N GLN A 25 9.49 4.21 -8.52
CA GLN A 25 10.75 4.27 -7.78
C GLN A 25 10.61 4.66 -6.31
N SER A 26 9.84 5.71 -6.02
CA SER A 26 9.56 6.16 -4.67
C SER A 26 8.19 6.83 -4.59
N LEU A 27 7.53 6.71 -3.44
CA LEU A 27 6.21 7.29 -3.24
C LEU A 27 6.04 7.75 -1.80
N SER A 28 5.32 8.86 -1.58
CA SER A 28 5.07 9.28 -0.21
C SER A 28 4.15 8.30 0.53
N ALA A 29 4.44 8.02 1.79
CA ALA A 29 3.64 7.12 2.62
C ALA A 29 2.17 7.59 2.70
N LYS A 30 1.94 8.91 2.65
CA LYS A 30 0.59 9.51 2.60
C LYS A 30 -0.17 9.22 1.31
N SER A 31 0.51 9.12 0.17
CA SER A 31 -0.13 8.85 -1.13
C SER A 31 -0.26 7.34 -1.43
N LEU A 32 0.54 6.50 -0.75
CA LEU A 32 0.55 5.05 -0.96
C LEU A 32 -0.83 4.39 -0.82
N PRO A 33 -1.62 4.63 0.25
CA PRO A 33 -2.92 3.99 0.38
C PRO A 33 -3.88 4.37 -0.74
N LYS A 34 -3.74 5.58 -1.28
CA LYS A 34 -4.56 6.07 -2.39
C LYS A 34 -4.21 5.35 -3.69
N GLU A 35 -2.93 5.18 -3.98
CA GLU A 35 -2.47 4.46 -5.16
C GLU A 35 -2.84 2.98 -5.10
N VAL A 36 -2.58 2.32 -3.96
CA VAL A 36 -2.89 0.90 -3.74
C VAL A 36 -4.39 0.64 -3.84
N SER A 37 -5.21 1.45 -3.19
CA SER A 37 -6.67 1.29 -3.25
C SER A 37 -7.24 1.51 -4.67
N ARG A 38 -6.66 2.44 -5.45
CA ARG A 38 -7.07 2.63 -6.86
C ARG A 38 -6.82 1.39 -7.71
N ASN A 39 -5.69 0.70 -7.51
CA ASN A 39 -5.36 -0.52 -8.23
C ASN A 39 -6.33 -1.68 -7.93
N PHE A 40 -6.99 -1.67 -6.76
CA PHE A 40 -8.06 -2.60 -6.41
C PHE A 40 -9.46 -2.13 -6.82
N GLY A 41 -9.57 -1.04 -7.59
CA GLY A 41 -10.85 -0.53 -8.10
C GLY A 41 -11.65 0.32 -7.11
N PHE A 42 -11.06 0.74 -5.98
CA PHE A 42 -11.74 1.65 -5.05
C PHE A 42 -11.82 3.05 -5.66
N LYS A 43 -13.04 3.62 -5.67
CA LYS A 43 -13.26 5.03 -6.09
C LYS A 43 -12.65 6.02 -5.10
N SER A 44 -12.60 5.67 -3.81
CA SER A 44 -12.02 6.46 -2.74
C SER A 44 -11.41 5.57 -1.67
N THR A 45 -10.39 6.09 -0.99
CA THR A 45 -9.72 5.41 0.11
C THR A 45 -10.46 5.70 1.40
N SER A 46 -11.22 4.73 1.91
CA SER A 46 -11.86 4.85 3.21
C SER A 46 -10.82 4.79 4.34
N LYS A 47 -11.14 5.29 5.53
CA LYS A 47 -10.27 5.16 6.72
C LYS A 47 -9.91 3.70 7.00
N LYS A 48 -10.89 2.79 6.87
CA LYS A 48 -10.68 1.35 7.03
C LYS A 48 -9.67 0.80 6.01
N THR A 49 -9.83 1.18 4.76
CA THR A 49 -8.94 0.80 3.66
C THR A 49 -7.52 1.33 3.89
N ALA A 50 -7.39 2.60 4.25
CA ALA A 50 -6.10 3.22 4.53
C ALA A 50 -5.39 2.52 5.69
N ASN A 51 -6.11 2.25 6.79
CA ASN A 51 -5.55 1.57 7.95
C ASN A 51 -5.04 0.18 7.58
N LYS A 52 -5.82 -0.62 6.82
CA LYS A 52 -5.40 -1.95 6.40
C LYS A 52 -4.14 -1.91 5.53
N ILE A 53 -4.08 -1.00 4.56
CA ILE A 53 -2.90 -0.82 3.69
C ILE A 53 -1.68 -0.38 4.50
N ASN A 54 -1.86 0.57 5.43
CA ASN A 54 -0.78 1.03 6.29
C ASN A 54 -0.27 -0.10 7.21
N SER A 55 -1.16 -0.92 7.77
CA SER A 55 -0.74 -2.08 8.56
C SER A 55 0.11 -3.06 7.74
N VAL A 56 -0.23 -3.30 6.47
CA VAL A 56 0.59 -4.14 5.59
C VAL A 56 1.92 -3.47 5.28
N LEU A 57 1.93 -2.15 5.04
CA LEU A 57 3.17 -1.40 4.85
C LEU A 57 4.09 -1.52 6.07
N ASP A 58 3.56 -1.34 7.28
CA ASP A 58 4.30 -1.44 8.54
C ASP A 58 4.92 -2.84 8.71
N LEU A 59 4.18 -3.90 8.34
CA LEU A 59 4.69 -5.27 8.32
C LEU A 59 5.82 -5.43 7.29
N MET A 60 5.67 -4.88 6.09
CA MET A 60 6.74 -4.94 5.09
C MET A 60 8.00 -4.16 5.50
N ILE A 61 7.85 -3.07 6.26
CA ILE A 61 8.98 -2.33 6.86
C ILE A 61 9.67 -3.21 7.92
N ALA A 62 8.88 -3.83 8.80
CA ALA A 62 9.40 -4.75 9.82
C ALA A 62 10.13 -5.95 9.20
N ASP A 63 9.64 -6.46 8.07
CA ASP A 63 10.25 -7.54 7.28
C ASP A 63 11.45 -7.08 6.44
N ASN A 64 11.88 -5.80 6.54
CA ASN A 64 12.97 -5.21 5.75
C ASN A 64 12.75 -5.25 4.21
N ARG A 65 11.52 -5.41 3.73
CA ARG A 65 11.19 -5.43 2.28
C ARG A 65 11.13 -4.02 1.68
N VAL A 66 10.73 -3.04 2.49
CA VAL A 66 10.64 -1.64 2.11
C VAL A 66 11.30 -0.79 3.18
N LYS A 67 11.83 0.36 2.78
CA LYS A 67 12.33 1.39 3.69
C LYS A 67 11.40 2.60 3.66
N LEU A 68 11.24 3.22 4.82
CA LEU A 68 10.56 4.51 4.97
C LEU A 68 11.61 5.53 5.41
N ASP A 69 11.87 6.52 4.57
CA ASP A 69 12.80 7.63 4.84
C ASP A 69 12.11 8.96 4.55
N ASN A 70 12.02 9.86 5.53
CA ASN A 70 11.44 11.19 5.38
C ASN A 70 10.07 11.23 4.64
N ASP A 71 9.12 10.38 5.05
CA ASP A 71 7.78 10.23 4.43
C ASP A 71 7.82 9.59 3.02
N ILE A 72 8.97 9.13 2.54
CA ILE A 72 9.15 8.45 1.26
C ILE A 72 9.34 6.95 1.48
N VAL A 73 8.51 6.15 0.82
CA VAL A 73 8.58 4.69 0.78
C VAL A 73 9.34 4.28 -0.47
N GLU A 74 10.33 3.40 -0.29
CA GLU A 74 11.12 2.81 -1.37
C GLU A 74 11.31 1.31 -1.12
N LEU A 75 11.52 0.55 -2.20
CA LEU A 75 11.93 -0.84 -2.07
C LEU A 75 13.38 -0.91 -1.58
N LYS A 76 13.66 -1.94 -0.79
CA LYS A 76 15.02 -2.25 -0.34
C LYS A 76 15.76 -3.12 -1.33
#